data_AF-A0A9E4Q1Q6-F1
#
_entry.id   AF-A0A9E4Q1Q6-F1
#
_cell.length_a   1.000
_cell.length_b   1.000
_cell.length_c   1.000
_cell.angle_alpha   90.00
_cell.angle_beta   90.00
_cell.angle_gamma   90.00
#
_symmetry.space_group_name_H-M   'P 1'
#
loop_
_entity.id
_entity.type
_entity.pdbx_description
1 polymer ?
#
loop_
_entity_poly.entity_id
_entity_poly.type
_entity_poly.pdbx_seq_one_letter_code
_entity_poly.pdbx_strand_id
1 'polypeptide(L)'
;ATPGGGVLLVSIPDVAPSETAERDERRSKEHTPLQRYFLARLEYLHALRRASRTEVLLDDEDQRLIDLVMYGAWRDCVDEGVGDVASRVVGVPAPGAKHEATPA
;
A
#
# COMPACT_ATOMS: atom_id res chain seq x y z
N ALA A 1 35.56 -20.23 1.89
CA ALA A 1 34.16 -20.72 1.90
C ALA A 1 33.33 -19.68 2.61
N THR A 2 32.52 -18.93 1.88
CA THR A 2 31.64 -17.88 2.42
C THR A 2 30.22 -18.37 2.13
N PRO A 3 29.33 -18.56 3.13
CA PRO A 3 27.99 -19.01 2.85
C PRO A 3 27.20 -17.82 2.30
N GLY A 4 26.62 -18.02 1.11
CA GLY A 4 25.79 -17.05 0.43
C GLY A 4 24.58 -16.65 1.28
N GLY A 5 24.41 -15.33 1.45
CA GLY A 5 23.20 -14.76 2.01
C GLY A 5 22.03 -15.07 1.08
N GLY A 6 21.14 -15.95 1.54
CA GLY A 6 19.86 -16.19 0.88
C GLY A 6 19.01 -14.95 0.99
N VAL A 7 18.83 -14.24 -0.13
CA VAL A 7 17.82 -13.21 -0.24
C VAL A 7 16.48 -13.94 -0.27
N LEU A 8 15.71 -13.82 0.82
CA LEU A 8 14.30 -14.21 0.85
C LEU A 8 13.55 -13.33 -0.15
N LEU A 9 13.43 -13.84 -1.38
CA LEU A 9 12.47 -13.35 -2.36
C LEU A 9 11.09 -13.67 -1.81
N VAL A 10 10.51 -12.72 -1.07
CA VAL A 10 9.09 -12.75 -0.72
C VAL A 10 8.32 -12.68 -2.04
N SER A 11 7.78 -13.83 -2.45
CA SER A 11 6.92 -13.93 -3.62
C SER A 11 5.72 -13.01 -3.44
N ILE A 12 5.71 -11.94 -4.22
CA ILE A 12 4.55 -11.06 -4.38
C ILE A 12 3.44 -11.92 -4.99
N PRO A 13 2.21 -11.93 -4.44
CA PRO A 13 1.11 -12.66 -5.04
C PRO A 13 0.91 -12.18 -6.48
N ASP A 14 0.68 -13.15 -7.37
CA ASP A 14 0.50 -13.05 -8.82
C ASP A 14 -0.63 -12.06 -9.18
N VAL A 15 -0.30 -10.78 -9.20
CA VAL A 15 -1.14 -9.74 -9.81
C VAL A 15 -0.87 -9.80 -11.29
N ALA A 16 -1.90 -10.13 -12.06
CA ALA A 16 -1.83 -10.28 -13.51
C ALA A 16 -1.05 -9.10 -14.15
N PRO A 17 0.00 -9.37 -14.94
CA PRO A 17 0.93 -8.35 -15.42
C PRO A 17 0.30 -7.28 -16.33
N SER A 18 -0.91 -7.51 -16.85
CA SER A 18 -1.63 -6.55 -17.68
C SER A 18 -2.32 -5.44 -16.89
N GLU A 19 -2.84 -5.73 -15.70
CA GLU A 19 -3.54 -4.74 -14.88
C GLU A 19 -2.57 -3.81 -14.16
N THR A 20 -1.39 -4.31 -13.77
CA THR A 20 -0.30 -3.51 -13.20
C THR A 20 0.34 -2.62 -14.23
N ALA A 21 0.62 -3.12 -15.44
CA ALA A 21 1.25 -2.33 -16.50
C ALA A 21 0.39 -1.14 -16.92
N GLU A 22 -0.92 -1.33 -17.16
CA GLU A 22 -1.81 -0.22 -17.54
C GLU A 22 -2.01 0.80 -16.40
N ARG A 23 -2.04 0.34 -15.15
CA ARG A 23 -2.18 1.19 -13.97
C ARG A 23 -0.89 1.98 -13.70
N ASP A 24 0.26 1.37 -13.92
CA ASP A 24 1.57 2.01 -13.84
C ASP A 24 1.78 3.04 -14.96
N GLU A 25 1.29 2.77 -16.18
CA GLU A 25 1.41 3.71 -17.29
C GLU A 25 0.56 4.98 -17.08
N ARG A 26 -0.67 4.82 -16.57
CA ARG A 26 -1.54 5.96 -16.18
C ARG A 26 -0.93 6.74 -15.01
N ARG A 27 -0.45 6.05 -13.97
CA ARG A 27 0.25 6.71 -12.85
C ARG A 27 1.53 7.42 -13.28
N SER A 28 2.23 6.91 -14.28
CA SER A 28 3.47 7.52 -14.79
C SER A 28 3.26 8.86 -15.47
N LYS A 29 2.03 9.17 -15.92
CA LYS A 29 1.66 10.47 -16.51
C LYS A 29 1.11 11.46 -15.48
N GLU A 30 0.54 10.98 -14.38
CA GLU A 30 -0.17 11.81 -13.39
C GLU A 30 0.64 12.08 -12.11
N HIS A 31 1.68 11.29 -11.82
CA HIS A 31 2.42 11.36 -10.56
C HIS A 31 3.93 11.48 -10.73
N THR A 32 4.56 12.28 -9.87
CA THR A 32 6.00 12.40 -9.79
C THR A 32 6.64 11.04 -9.42
N PRO A 33 7.93 10.81 -9.72
CA PRO A 33 8.62 9.58 -9.30
C PRO A 33 8.52 9.33 -7.78
N LEU A 34 8.55 10.39 -6.98
CA LEU A 34 8.46 10.31 -5.53
C LEU A 34 7.05 9.90 -5.08
N GLN A 35 6.01 10.50 -5.65
CA GLN A 35 4.62 10.10 -5.40
C GLN A 35 4.37 8.65 -5.79
N ARG A 36 4.90 8.19 -6.92
CA ARG A 36 4.82 6.79 -7.35
C ARG A 36 5.47 5.84 -6.36
N TYR A 37 6.64 6.20 -5.83
CA TYR A 37 7.32 5.40 -4.80
C TYR A 37 6.44 5.22 -3.56
N PHE A 38 5.87 6.31 -3.03
CA PHE A 38 5.04 6.23 -1.83
C PHE A 38 3.75 5.43 -2.06
N LEU A 39 3.10 5.62 -3.22
CA LEU A 39 1.90 4.85 -3.58
C LEU A 39 2.20 3.35 -3.76
N ALA A 40 3.30 2.99 -4.43
CA ALA A 40 3.70 1.59 -4.58
C ALA A 40 4.04 0.95 -3.22
N ARG A 41 4.72 1.68 -2.34
CA ARG A 41 5.00 1.23 -0.97
C ARG A 41 3.71 0.99 -0.18
N LEU A 42 2.73 1.88 -0.28
CA LEU A 42 1.44 1.72 0.39
C LEU A 42 0.66 0.51 -0.14
N GLU A 43 0.69 0.28 -1.45
CA GLU A 43 0.04 -0.87 -2.09
C GLU A 43 0.64 -2.20 -1.65
N TYR A 44 1.97 -2.25 -1.58
CA TYR A 44 2.69 -3.42 -1.06
C TYR A 44 2.28 -3.73 0.38
N LEU A 45 2.27 -2.72 1.26
CA LEU A 45 1.89 -2.90 2.66
C LEU A 45 0.42 -3.29 2.82
N HIS A 46 -0.46 -2.76 1.98
CA HIS A 46 -1.87 -3.14 1.96
C HIS A 46 -2.06 -4.59 1.52
N ALA A 47 -1.35 -5.04 0.48
CA ALA A 47 -1.35 -6.42 0.04
C ALA A 47 -0.82 -7.37 1.13
N LEU A 48 0.29 -6.99 1.78
CA LEU A 48 0.88 -7.75 2.88
C LEU A 48 -0.10 -7.91 4.04
N ARG A 49 -0.81 -6.84 4.43
CA ARG A 49 -1.86 -6.87 5.47
C ARG A 49 -3.02 -7.79 5.10
N ARG A 50 -3.40 -7.86 3.82
CA ARG A 50 -4.47 -8.76 3.36
C ARG A 50 -4.01 -10.22 3.41
N ALA A 51 -2.79 -10.49 2.95
CA ALA A 51 -2.17 -11.81 3.00
C ALA A 51 -2.00 -12.30 4.45
N SER A 52 -1.56 -11.43 5.37
CA SER A 52 -1.40 -11.76 6.79
C SER A 52 -2.72 -12.03 7.54
N ARG A 53 -3.86 -11.72 6.94
CA ARG A 53 -5.18 -12.02 7.52
C ARG A 53 -5.82 -13.27 6.93
N THR A 54 -5.33 -13.71 5.77
CA THR A 54 -6.01 -14.73 4.96
C THR A 54 -5.15 -15.98 4.76
N GLU A 55 -3.83 -15.83 4.68
CA GLU A 55 -2.88 -16.87 4.25
C GLU A 55 -1.80 -17.14 5.30
N VAL A 56 -1.26 -16.09 5.93
CA VAL A 56 -0.19 -16.20 6.92
C VAL A 56 -0.73 -15.75 8.26
N LEU A 57 -0.91 -16.68 9.20
CA LEU A 57 -1.33 -16.35 10.56
C LEU A 57 -0.16 -15.65 11.28
N LEU A 58 -0.11 -14.32 11.18
CA LEU A 58 0.78 -13.49 12.00
C LEU A 58 0.16 -13.29 13.38
N ASP A 59 1.01 -13.16 14.39
CA ASP A 59 0.56 -12.82 15.73
C ASP A 59 0.08 -11.36 15.82
N ASP A 60 -0.52 -11.01 16.96
CA ASP A 60 -1.11 -9.69 17.17
C ASP A 60 -0.06 -8.56 17.16
N GLU A 61 1.19 -8.86 17.52
CA GLU A 61 2.27 -7.88 17.55
C GLU A 61 2.72 -7.55 16.12
N ASP A 62 2.92 -8.56 15.29
CA ASP A 62 3.25 -8.43 13.87
C ASP A 62 2.14 -7.71 13.09
N GLN A 63 0.87 -8.06 13.35
CA GLN A 63 -0.26 -7.36 12.75
C GLN A 63 -0.29 -5.87 13.12
N ARG A 64 0.02 -5.55 14.39
CA ARG A 64 0.11 -4.16 14.86
C ARG A 64 1.25 -3.40 14.20
N LEU A 65 2.40 -4.04 14.00
CA LEU A 65 3.55 -3.43 13.30
C LEU A 65 3.20 -3.13 11.84
N ILE A 66 2.52 -4.04 11.15
CA ILE A 66 2.02 -3.80 9.79
C ILE A 66 1.08 -2.60 9.75
N ASP A 67 0.12 -2.53 10.68
CA ASP A 67 -0.82 -1.41 10.74
C ASP A 67 -0.10 -0.06 10.98
N LEU A 68 0.92 -0.03 11.85
CA LEU A 68 1.74 1.17 12.09
C LEU A 68 2.53 1.60 10.86
N VAL A 69 3.21 0.66 10.18
CA VAL A 69 4.00 0.97 8.99
C VAL A 69 3.09 1.40 7.83
N MET A 70 1.91 0.78 7.69
CA MET A 70 0.91 1.16 6.70
C MET A 70 0.37 2.58 6.97
N TYR A 71 0.11 2.95 8.23
CA TYR A 71 -0.26 4.32 8.59
C TYR A 71 0.83 5.33 8.24
N GLY A 72 2.10 5.02 8.53
CA GLY A 72 3.23 5.86 8.16
C GLY A 72 3.30 6.08 6.64
N ALA A 73 3.21 5.00 5.85
CA ALA A 73 3.22 5.09 4.39
C ALA A 73 2.02 5.87 3.83
N TRP A 74 0.84 5.75 4.45
CA TRP A 74 -0.31 6.58 4.08
C TRP A 74 -0.07 8.06 4.37
N ARG A 75 0.52 8.40 5.53
CA ARG A 75 0.87 9.79 5.86
C ARG A 75 1.87 10.36 4.87
N ASP A 76 2.90 9.59 4.51
CA ASP A 76 3.88 10.00 3.50
C ASP A 76 3.17 10.32 2.15
N CYS A 77 2.15 9.55 1.76
CA CYS A 77 1.33 9.85 0.58
C CYS A 77 0.51 11.15 0.72
N VAL A 78 0.00 11.44 1.93
CA VAL A 78 -0.74 12.67 2.21
C VAL A 78 0.18 13.89 2.13
N ASP A 79 1.37 13.79 2.73
CA ASP A 79 2.37 14.86 2.74
C ASP A 79 2.87 15.18 1.32
N GLU A 80 2.91 14.18 0.43
CA GLU A 80 3.26 14.33 -0.99
C GLU A 80 2.10 14.74 -1.90
N GLY A 81 0.92 15.02 -1.33
CA GLY A 81 -0.24 15.53 -2.05
C GLY A 81 -1.03 14.48 -2.85
N VAL A 82 -0.82 13.19 -2.58
CA VAL A 82 -1.56 12.06 -3.21
C VAL A 82 -2.43 11.29 -2.21
N GLY A 83 -2.88 11.99 -1.16
CA GLY A 83 -3.69 11.42 -0.09
C GLY A 83 -5.05 10.87 -0.54
N ASP A 84 -5.66 11.46 -1.57
CA ASP A 84 -6.92 10.97 -2.15
C ASP A 84 -6.73 9.61 -2.87
N VAL A 85 -5.63 9.47 -3.62
CA VAL A 85 -5.24 8.23 -4.28
C VAL A 85 -4.92 7.17 -3.24
N ALA A 86 -4.13 7.53 -2.22
CA ALA A 86 -3.77 6.64 -1.12
C ALA A 86 -4.99 6.11 -0.37
N SER A 87 -5.97 6.99 -0.14
CA SER A 87 -7.23 6.65 0.53
C SER A 87 -8.08 5.66 -0.28
N ARG A 88 -8.09 5.79 -1.61
CA ARG A 88 -8.68 4.78 -2.52
C ARG A 88 -7.95 3.44 -2.46
N VAL A 89 -6.61 3.45 -2.31
CA VAL A 89 -5.81 2.22 -2.20
C VAL A 89 -6.15 1.43 -0.94
N VAL A 90 -6.23 2.10 0.23
CA VAL A 90 -6.46 1.40 1.51
C VAL A 90 -7.93 1.26 1.89
N GLY A 91 -8.85 1.85 1.11
CA GLY A 91 -10.28 1.84 1.40
C GLY A 91 -10.67 2.69 2.62
N VAL A 92 -9.88 3.71 2.94
CA VAL A 92 -10.10 4.64 4.07
C VAL A 92 -10.61 5.97 3.50
N PRO A 93 -11.54 6.69 4.15
CA PRO A 93 -11.96 8.01 3.70
C PRO A 93 -10.77 8.98 3.62
N ALA A 94 -10.76 9.83 2.59
CA ALA A 94 -9.72 10.81 2.38
C ALA A 94 -9.58 11.77 3.57
N PRO A 95 -8.36 12.21 3.93
CA PRO A 95 -8.18 13.16 5.01
C PRO A 95 -8.88 14.46 4.63
N GLY A 96 -9.89 14.86 5.42
CA GLY A 96 -10.72 16.04 5.14
C GLY A 96 -12.02 15.76 4.37
N ALA A 97 -12.33 14.50 4.04
CA ALA A 97 -13.68 14.13 3.61
C ALA A 97 -14.64 14.35 4.78
N LYS A 98 -15.34 15.48 4.78
CA LYS A 98 -16.42 15.74 5.73
C LYS A 98 -17.42 14.60 5.55
N HIS A 99 -17.75 13.92 6.65
CA HIS A 99 -18.96 13.10 6.70
C HIS A 99 -20.14 14.05 6.47
N GLU A 100 -20.54 14.21 5.21
CA GLU A 100 -21.86 14.72 4.90
C GLU A 100 -22.81 13.60 5.31
N ALA A 101 -23.24 13.67 6.57
CA ALA A 101 -24.27 12.80 7.10
C ALA A 101 -25.52 13.04 6.27
N THR A 102 -25.84 12.09 5.40
CA THR A 102 -27.14 12.02 4.73
C THR A 102 -28.22 12.08 5.81
N PRO A 103 -29.04 13.14 5.90
CA PRO A 103 -30.19 13.13 6.77
C PRO A 103 -31.21 12.11 6.23
N ALA A 104 -31.81 11.39 7.17
CA ALA A 104 -32.72 10.26 6.97
C ALA A 104 -33.91 10.54 6.05
#